data_AF-A0A1Q9GWC0-F1
#
_entry.id   AF-A0A1Q9GWC0-F1
#
_cell.length_a   1.000
_cell.length_b   1.000
_cell.length_c   1.000
_cell.angle_alpha   90.00
_cell.angle_beta   90.00
_cell.angle_gamma   90.00
#
_symmetry.space_group_name_H-M   'P 1'
#
loop_
_entity.id
_entity.type
_entity.pdbx_description
1 polymer ?
#
loop_
_entity_poly.entity_id
_entity_poly.type
_entity_poly.pdbx_seq_one_letter_code
_entity_poly.pdbx_strand_id
1 'polypeptide(L)'
;MDYNNEIKKLKAIGIKFDEVNVRECLRINARRNSIKECIEIAKELGLDLGKDATKSSVAMIAINYSKIAGCHKEAMLDVNNRQCSLTINAMKDNDIFVEILYALGEAVDRTR
;
A
#
# COMPACT_ATOMS: atom_id res chain seq x y z
N MET A 1 7.95 31.21 4.05
CA MET A 1 8.52 30.17 3.18
C MET A 1 8.06 30.47 1.77
N ASP A 2 8.97 30.74 0.82
CA ASP A 2 8.60 31.07 -0.57
C ASP A 2 8.47 29.78 -1.38
N TYR A 3 7.25 29.25 -1.43
CA TYR A 3 6.92 28.02 -2.14
C TYR A 3 7.25 28.09 -3.64
N ASN A 4 7.24 29.29 -4.25
CA ASN A 4 7.57 29.44 -5.67
C ASN A 4 9.06 29.25 -5.93
N ASN A 5 9.93 29.69 -5.01
CA ASN A 5 11.37 29.46 -5.11
C ASN A 5 11.68 27.96 -4.95
N GLU A 6 11.00 27.27 -4.04
CA GLU A 6 11.20 25.84 -3.82
C GLU A 6 10.73 24.99 -5.00
N ILE A 7 9.58 25.33 -5.62
CA ILE A 7 9.13 24.67 -6.86
C ILE A 7 10.15 24.88 -7.99
N LYS A 8 10.75 26.07 -8.11
CA LYS A 8 11.80 26.33 -9.12
C LYS A 8 13.04 25.47 -8.90
N LYS A 9 13.51 25.33 -7.65
CA LYS A 9 14.63 24.45 -7.29
C LYS A 9 14.33 22.98 -7.66
N LEU A 10 13.12 22.52 -7.36
CA LEU A 10 12.68 21.16 -7.71
C LEU A 10 12.67 20.93 -9.23
N LYS A 11 12.14 21.89 -10.00
CA LYS A 11 12.19 21.84 -11.48
C LYS A 11 13.62 21.84 -12.02
N ALA A 12 14.53 22.61 -11.41
CA ALA A 12 15.92 22.71 -11.83
C ALA A 12 16.72 21.40 -11.66
N ILE A 13 16.34 20.56 -10.69
CA ILE A 13 16.93 19.21 -10.51
C ILE A 13 16.19 18.12 -11.31
N GLY A 14 15.30 18.50 -12.23
CA GLY A 14 14.63 17.59 -13.17
C GLY A 14 13.29 17.03 -12.70
N ILE A 15 12.73 17.49 -11.57
CA ILE A 15 11.39 17.09 -11.14
C ILE A 15 10.35 17.70 -12.07
N LYS A 16 9.65 16.85 -12.81
CA LYS A 16 8.59 17.26 -13.73
C LYS A 16 7.27 17.37 -12.98
N PHE A 17 6.64 18.55 -13.04
CA PHE A 17 5.27 18.78 -12.58
C PHE A 17 4.33 18.75 -13.78
N ASP A 18 4.40 17.69 -14.57
CA ASP A 18 3.52 17.46 -15.71
C ASP A 18 2.33 16.59 -15.31
N GLU A 19 1.32 16.53 -16.18
CA GLU A 19 0.10 15.77 -15.94
C GLU A 19 0.38 14.28 -15.66
N VAL A 20 1.43 13.72 -16.27
CA VAL A 20 1.84 12.32 -16.05
C VAL A 20 2.33 12.14 -14.62
N ASN A 21 3.20 13.02 -14.14
CA ASN A 21 3.70 13.00 -12.77
C ASN A 21 2.54 13.17 -11.75
N VAL A 22 1.64 14.12 -11.99
CA VAL A 22 0.48 14.35 -11.11
C VAL A 22 -0.44 13.13 -11.06
N ARG A 23 -0.76 12.53 -12.21
CA ARG A 23 -1.58 11.30 -12.27
C ARG A 23 -0.93 10.16 -11.50
N GLU A 24 0.39 10.00 -11.61
CA GLU A 24 1.11 8.96 -10.88
C GLU A 24 1.09 9.22 -9.36
N CYS A 25 1.30 10.46 -8.92
CA CYS A 25 1.17 10.83 -7.51
C CYS A 25 -0.23 10.56 -6.96
N LEU A 26 -1.28 10.87 -7.73
CA LEU A 26 -2.66 10.58 -7.35
C LEU A 26 -2.90 9.06 -7.24
N ARG A 27 -2.36 8.28 -8.17
CA ARG A 27 -2.45 6.81 -8.16
C ARG A 27 -1.78 6.21 -6.93
N ILE A 28 -0.56 6.66 -6.59
CA ILE A 28 0.16 6.23 -5.39
C ILE A 28 -0.61 6.64 -4.12
N ASN A 29 -1.14 7.86 -4.07
CA ASN A 29 -1.91 8.33 -2.93
C ASN A 29 -3.20 7.50 -2.72
N ALA A 30 -3.93 7.20 -3.79
CA ALA A 30 -5.11 6.33 -3.74
C ALA A 30 -4.77 4.93 -3.23
N ARG A 31 -3.67 4.33 -3.74
CA ARG A 31 -3.17 3.03 -3.27
C ARG A 31 -2.87 3.04 -1.77
N ARG A 32 -2.17 4.07 -1.28
CA ARG A 32 -1.86 4.23 0.15
C ARG A 32 -3.11 4.35 1.02
N ASN A 33 -4.15 5.03 0.53
CA ASN A 33 -5.44 5.09 1.23
C ASN A 33 -6.10 3.71 1.28
N SER A 34 -6.14 2.98 0.17
CA SER A 34 -6.66 1.60 0.15
C SER A 34 -5.89 0.68 1.11
N ILE A 35 -4.57 0.81 1.20
CA ILE A 35 -3.76 0.06 2.17
C ILE A 35 -4.18 0.39 3.61
N LYS A 36 -4.30 1.67 3.97
CA LYS A 36 -4.74 2.09 5.30
C LYS A 36 -6.10 1.53 5.65
N GLU A 37 -7.07 1.64 4.74
CA GLU A 37 -8.42 1.10 4.93
C GLU A 37 -8.40 -0.42 5.11
N CYS A 38 -7.60 -1.15 4.31
CA CYS A 38 -7.44 -2.60 4.47
C CYS A 38 -6.78 -3.00 5.80
N ILE A 39 -5.83 -2.20 6.31
CA ILE A 39 -5.22 -2.41 7.62
C ILE A 39 -6.27 -2.22 8.72
N GLU A 40 -7.09 -1.18 8.65
CA GLU A 40 -8.18 -0.98 9.63
C GLU A 40 -9.20 -2.13 9.58
N ILE A 41 -9.57 -2.59 8.38
CA ILE A 41 -10.43 -3.79 8.23
C ILE A 41 -9.80 -5.01 8.90
N ALA A 42 -8.50 -5.26 8.71
CA ALA A 42 -7.83 -6.38 9.35
C ALA A 42 -7.84 -6.27 10.88
N LYS A 43 -7.67 -5.05 11.43
CA LYS A 43 -7.78 -4.80 12.88
C LYS A 43 -9.19 -5.04 13.40
N GLU A 44 -10.21 -4.54 12.70
CA GLU A 44 -11.62 -4.74 13.06
C GLU A 44 -12.00 -6.23 13.09
N LEU A 45 -11.38 -7.03 12.22
CA LEU A 45 -11.55 -8.49 12.15
C LEU A 45 -10.68 -9.26 13.16
N GLY A 46 -9.85 -8.58 13.95
CA GLY A 46 -8.95 -9.21 14.91
C GLY A 46 -7.83 -10.03 14.27
N LEU A 47 -7.45 -9.72 13.03
CA LEU A 47 -6.36 -10.41 12.35
C LEU A 47 -5.00 -9.91 12.84
N ASP A 48 -4.05 -10.84 12.97
CA ASP A 48 -2.70 -10.56 13.44
C ASP A 48 -1.83 -9.97 12.31
N LEU A 49 -1.71 -8.65 12.29
CA LEU A 49 -0.87 -7.92 11.33
C LEU A 49 0.62 -8.25 11.44
N GLY A 50 1.09 -8.91 12.52
CA GLY A 50 2.44 -9.44 12.64
C GLY A 50 2.73 -10.59 11.67
N LYS A 51 1.69 -11.30 11.20
CA LYS A 51 1.83 -12.45 10.29
C LYS A 51 1.91 -12.02 8.83
N ASP A 52 2.86 -12.60 8.11
CA ASP A 52 3.00 -12.43 6.66
C ASP A 52 1.73 -12.84 5.89
N ALA A 53 0.98 -13.83 6.39
CA ALA A 53 -0.31 -14.23 5.81
C ALA A 53 -1.34 -13.09 5.83
N THR A 54 -1.42 -12.36 6.94
CA THR A 54 -2.35 -11.23 7.09
C THR A 54 -1.88 -10.04 6.26
N LYS A 55 -0.58 -9.72 6.28
CA LYS A 55 -0.01 -8.67 5.41
C LYS A 55 -0.20 -8.98 3.91
N SER A 56 -0.01 -10.22 3.51
CA SER A 56 -0.28 -10.71 2.14
C SER A 56 -1.74 -10.51 1.77
N SER A 57 -2.66 -10.84 2.68
CA SER A 57 -4.10 -10.65 2.47
C SER A 57 -4.46 -9.17 2.32
N VAL A 58 -3.95 -8.31 3.21
CA VAL A 58 -4.09 -6.85 3.10
C VAL A 58 -3.61 -6.36 1.74
N ALA A 59 -2.47 -6.85 1.25
CA ALA A 59 -1.94 -6.48 -0.05
C ALA A 59 -2.86 -6.91 -1.21
N MET A 60 -3.37 -8.15 -1.19
CA MET A 60 -4.28 -8.67 -2.22
C MET A 60 -5.61 -7.89 -2.26
N ILE A 61 -6.17 -7.55 -1.09
CA ILE A 61 -7.39 -6.74 -0.99
C ILE A 61 -7.11 -5.31 -1.46
N ALA A 62 -6.00 -4.69 -1.05
CA ALA A 62 -5.65 -3.33 -1.46
C ALA A 62 -5.46 -3.19 -2.98
N ILE A 63 -4.87 -4.20 -3.64
CA ILE A 63 -4.74 -4.25 -5.12
C ILE A 63 -6.10 -4.24 -5.81
N ASN A 64 -7.09 -4.89 -5.20
CA ASN A 64 -8.41 -5.09 -5.79
C ASN A 64 -9.49 -4.22 -5.14
N TYR A 65 -9.11 -3.22 -4.34
CA TYR A 65 -9.99 -2.54 -3.41
C TYR A 65 -11.27 -1.99 -4.06
N SER A 66 -11.15 -1.35 -5.22
CA SER A 66 -12.28 -0.78 -5.95
C SER A 66 -13.17 -1.82 -6.62
N LYS A 67 -12.66 -3.03 -6.89
CA LYS A 67 -13.38 -4.10 -7.60
C LYS A 67 -14.27 -4.93 -6.68
N ILE A 68 -14.06 -4.84 -5.37
CA ILE A 68 -14.76 -5.64 -4.34
C ILE A 68 -15.55 -4.74 -3.37
N ALA A 69 -16.01 -3.59 -3.87
CA ALA A 69 -16.77 -2.63 -3.08
C ALA A 69 -18.01 -3.29 -2.44
N GLY A 70 -18.13 -3.17 -1.12
CA GLY A 70 -19.26 -3.70 -0.35
C GLY A 70 -19.03 -5.11 0.23
N CYS A 71 -17.91 -5.78 -0.06
CA CYS A 71 -17.58 -7.10 0.51
C CYS A 71 -16.14 -7.21 1.02
N HIS A 72 -15.51 -6.08 1.38
CA HIS A 72 -14.09 -6.05 1.76
C HIS A 72 -13.77 -6.92 2.98
N LYS A 73 -14.68 -6.99 3.97
CA LYS A 73 -14.48 -7.76 5.20
C LYS A 73 -14.53 -9.26 4.92
N GLU A 74 -15.55 -9.70 4.18
CA GLU A 74 -15.73 -11.09 3.77
C GLU A 74 -14.54 -11.54 2.91
N ALA A 75 -14.15 -10.73 1.93
CA ALA A 75 -13.00 -11.00 1.09
C ALA A 75 -11.69 -11.09 1.90
N MET A 76 -11.48 -10.19 2.88
CA MET A 76 -10.30 -10.22 3.75
C MET A 76 -10.21 -11.53 4.54
N LEU A 77 -11.31 -11.98 5.14
CA LEU A 77 -11.35 -13.25 5.87
C LEU A 77 -11.09 -14.44 4.95
N ASP A 78 -11.76 -14.48 3.80
CA ASP A 78 -11.62 -15.57 2.83
C ASP A 78 -10.19 -15.68 2.30
N VAL A 79 -9.58 -14.55 1.94
CA VAL A 79 -8.20 -14.52 1.45
C VAL A 79 -7.24 -14.93 2.56
N ASN A 80 -7.40 -14.40 3.79
CA ASN A 80 -6.53 -14.73 4.92
C ASN A 80 -6.58 -16.22 5.29
N ASN A 81 -7.77 -16.83 5.25
CA ASN A 81 -7.96 -18.24 5.55
C ASN A 81 -7.42 -19.19 4.46
N ARG A 82 -7.20 -18.68 3.24
CA ARG A 82 -6.74 -19.46 2.08
C ARG A 82 -5.29 -19.19 1.69
N GLN A 83 -4.56 -18.40 2.49
CA GLN A 83 -3.16 -18.11 2.22
C GLN A 83 -2.33 -19.39 2.15
N CYS A 84 -1.41 -19.44 1.19
CA CYS A 84 -0.41 -20.49 1.09
C CYS A 84 0.98 -19.87 0.91
N SER A 85 2.03 -20.68 1.06
CA SER A 85 3.40 -20.18 0.99
C SER A 85 3.71 -19.51 -0.36
N LEU A 86 3.12 -20.02 -1.45
CA LEU A 86 3.30 -19.44 -2.79
C LEU A 86 2.69 -18.03 -2.88
N THR A 87 1.47 -17.83 -2.38
CA THR A 87 0.81 -16.51 -2.41
C THR A 87 1.53 -15.51 -1.52
N ILE A 88 1.94 -15.93 -0.32
CA ILE A 88 2.68 -15.08 0.61
C ILE A 88 4.00 -14.63 -0.02
N ASN A 89 4.79 -15.58 -0.55
CA ASN A 89 6.09 -15.24 -1.14
C ASN A 89 5.94 -14.33 -2.36
N ALA A 90 4.99 -14.60 -3.24
CA ALA A 90 4.71 -13.74 -4.38
C ALA A 90 4.30 -12.32 -3.97
N MET A 91 3.57 -12.18 -2.86
CA MET A 91 3.21 -10.86 -2.33
C MET A 91 4.38 -10.13 -1.70
N LYS A 92 5.32 -10.81 -1.04
CA LYS A 92 6.49 -10.16 -0.42
C LYS A 92 7.41 -9.47 -1.42
N ASP A 93 7.43 -9.94 -2.67
CA ASP A 93 8.18 -9.33 -3.76
C ASP A 93 7.46 -8.12 -4.39
N ASN A 94 6.23 -7.81 -3.95
CA ASN A 94 5.44 -6.70 -4.46
C ASN A 94 5.66 -5.42 -3.64
N ASP A 95 5.79 -4.28 -4.32
CA ASP A 95 5.94 -2.95 -3.69
C ASP A 95 4.82 -2.63 -2.68
N ILE A 96 3.61 -3.17 -2.87
CA ILE A 96 2.49 -2.96 -1.95
C ILE A 96 2.76 -3.61 -0.60
N PHE A 97 3.40 -4.77 -0.58
CA PHE A 97 3.76 -5.42 0.68
C PHE A 97 4.79 -4.58 1.44
N VAL A 98 5.76 -4.00 0.72
CA VAL A 98 6.71 -3.05 1.30
C VAL A 98 6.00 -1.81 1.85
N GLU A 99 5.04 -1.24 1.11
CA GLU A 99 4.24 -0.11 1.61
C GLU A 99 3.43 -0.47 2.87
N ILE A 100 2.94 -1.70 2.98
CA ILE A 100 2.29 -2.20 4.20
C ILE A 100 3.30 -2.26 5.35
N LEU A 101 4.52 -2.75 5.14
CA LEU A 101 5.56 -2.77 6.17
C LEU A 101 5.88 -1.35 6.65
N TYR A 102 5.98 -0.37 5.75
CA TYR A 102 6.16 1.04 6.14
C TYR A 102 4.95 1.56 6.94
N ALA A 103 3.72 1.26 6.51
CA ALA A 103 2.52 1.69 7.21
C ALA A 103 2.40 1.09 8.62
N LEU A 104 2.97 -0.11 8.84
CA LEU A 104 3.01 -0.80 10.13
C LEU A 104 4.25 -0.43 10.97
N GLY A 105 5.19 0.36 10.45
CA GLY A 105 6.44 0.70 11.13
C GLY A 105 7.45 -0.46 11.20
N GLU A 106 7.28 -1.48 10.36
CA GLU A 106 8.13 -2.67 10.30
C GLU A 106 9.23 -2.57 9.23
N ALA A 107 9.11 -1.62 8.31
CA ALA A 107 10.15 -1.38 7.32
C ALA A 107 11.37 -0.71 7.97
N VAL A 108 12.54 -1.35 7.81
CA VAL A 108 13.83 -0.72 8.10
C VAL A 108 14.33 -0.16 6.78
N ASP A 109 14.55 1.16 6.71
CA ASP A 109 15.26 1.79 5.60
C ASP A 109 16.64 1.14 5.50
N ARG A 110 16.76 0.09 4.68
CA ARG A 110 18.07 -0.43 4.27
C ARG A 110 18.61 0.57 3.26
N THR A 111 19.13 1.67 3.79
CA THR A 111 20.04 2.54 3.05
C THR A 111 21.14 1.62 2.49
N ARG A 112 21.08 1.42 1.17
CA ARG A 112 22.19 0.85 0.40
C ARG A 112 23.24 1.92 0.16
#